data_AF-A0A7S6N448-F1
#
_entry.id   AF-A0A7S6N448-F1
#
_cell.length_a   1.000
_cell.length_b   1.000
_cell.length_c   1.000
_cell.angle_alpha   90.00
_cell.angle_beta   90.00
_cell.angle_gamma   90.00
#
_symmetry.space_group_name_H-M   'P 1'
#
loop_
_entity.id
_entity.type
_entity.pdbx_description
1 polymer ?
#
loop_
_entity_poly.entity_id
_entity_poly.type
_entity_poly.pdbx_seq_one_letter_code
_entity_poly.pdbx_strand_id
1 'polypeptide(L)'
;MKTLLALLVAAALLAGAGWLWPRLQAGFQTEAGAVDAAGSGQSEDLVLDGRVMRVIDGDTLEVRLGSGPERIRLYGIDTPEARAPGGREATQALKRLVAAGAVAVAPVSDDPYDAYDRLIAVLYVGRLNVNEQLLADGHAWAYRRYLGQMDGDTRYCELEATARAGRRGLWSLPHERWVPPWIWRERQKAGLGARVPSKDYSLETAQDCIAAIGKSHEQPSASASSPGVAEPGNDHRAGCDIKGNINSKGARIYHLPGTSSYAATRIDTSRGERWFCSEQEARAAGWRAPGTGP
;
A
#
# COMPACT_ATOMS: atom_id res chain seq x y z
N MET A 1 -21.87 48.57 47.47
CA MET A 1 -21.02 48.94 48.64
C MET A 1 -20.14 47.73 48.96
N LYS A 2 -18.80 47.86 49.14
CA LYS A 2 -18.11 48.02 50.46
C LYS A 2 -18.71 47.05 51.49
N THR A 3 -18.02 46.01 51.98
CA THR A 3 -16.66 45.90 52.55
C THR A 3 -15.83 44.73 51.92
N LEU A 4 -14.50 44.51 52.02
CA LEU A 4 -13.46 44.64 53.08
C LEU A 4 -13.75 43.66 54.26
N LEU A 5 -12.84 42.85 54.84
CA LEU A 5 -11.40 42.53 54.69
C LEU A 5 -11.28 40.98 54.96
N ALA A 6 -10.17 40.21 55.05
CA ALA A 6 -8.70 40.38 55.08
C ALA A 6 -7.99 39.07 54.63
N LEU A 7 -6.73 38.85 55.02
CA LEU A 7 -5.99 37.57 54.89
C LEU A 7 -5.96 36.78 56.21
N LEU A 8 -5.67 35.48 56.13
CA LEU A 8 -4.92 34.76 57.17
C LEU A 8 -4.01 33.68 56.54
N VAL A 9 -2.89 33.36 57.20
CA VAL A 9 -1.87 32.41 56.74
C VAL A 9 -1.44 31.49 57.89
N ALA A 10 -1.56 30.18 57.70
CA ALA A 10 -0.82 29.11 58.40
C ALA A 10 -0.90 27.85 57.52
N ALA A 11 0.15 27.10 57.17
CA ALA A 11 1.34 26.62 57.91
C ALA A 11 1.08 25.30 58.67
N ALA A 12 1.98 24.34 58.43
CA ALA A 12 1.80 22.90 58.66
C ALA A 12 1.77 22.44 60.13
N LEU A 13 1.23 21.23 60.35
CA LEU A 13 1.57 20.36 61.48
C LEU A 13 1.81 18.91 61.01
N LEU A 14 2.49 18.13 61.86
CA LEU A 14 3.09 16.83 61.56
C LEU A 14 2.43 15.69 62.35
N ALA A 15 2.46 14.48 61.78
CA ALA A 15 2.31 13.17 62.44
C ALA A 15 0.96 12.88 63.17
N GLY A 16 0.57 11.63 63.38
CA GLY A 16 1.11 10.39 62.81
C GLY A 16 0.66 9.14 63.58
N ALA A 17 0.14 8.13 62.85
CA ALA A 17 -0.06 6.76 63.32
C ALA A 17 -0.24 5.84 62.08
N GLY A 18 0.18 4.57 62.08
CA GLY A 18 0.82 3.84 63.19
C GLY A 18 0.30 2.41 63.34
N TRP A 19 0.12 1.67 62.25
CA TRP A 19 -0.25 0.25 62.27
C TRP A 19 0.79 -0.57 61.50
N LEU A 20 0.98 -1.82 61.94
CA LEU A 20 2.18 -2.63 61.71
C LEU A 20 1.96 -3.76 60.69
N TRP A 21 3.07 -4.46 60.38
CA TRP A 21 3.17 -5.82 59.83
C TRP A 21 3.24 -5.95 58.28
N PRO A 22 4.15 -6.80 57.74
CA PRO A 22 5.49 -7.20 58.21
C PRO A 22 6.60 -6.91 57.18
N ARG A 23 7.86 -7.18 57.55
CA ARG A 23 8.98 -7.27 56.59
C ARG A 23 8.86 -8.53 55.74
N LEU A 24 8.94 -8.39 54.42
CA LEU A 24 9.40 -9.44 53.51
C LEU A 24 10.66 -8.97 52.80
N GLN A 25 11.82 -9.52 53.19
CA GLN A 25 13.09 -9.26 52.54
C GLN A 25 13.26 -10.18 51.33
N ALA A 26 12.77 -9.75 50.17
CA ALA A 26 13.17 -10.28 48.88
C ALA A 26 14.21 -9.34 48.25
N GLY A 27 15.49 -9.68 48.38
CA GLY A 27 16.56 -8.91 47.76
C GLY A 27 16.66 -9.20 46.27
N PHE A 28 15.92 -8.47 45.44
CA PHE A 28 16.16 -8.45 43.99
C PHE A 28 17.34 -7.51 43.71
N GLN A 29 18.44 -8.06 43.21
CA GLN A 29 19.60 -7.27 42.81
C GLN A 29 19.28 -6.52 41.51
N THR A 30 19.65 -5.24 41.46
CA THR A 30 19.59 -4.43 40.25
C THR A 30 20.77 -4.76 39.36
N GLU A 31 20.70 -5.89 38.65
CA GLU A 31 21.56 -6.10 37.49
C GLU A 31 21.05 -5.23 36.36
N ALA A 32 21.78 -4.15 36.07
CA ALA A 32 21.59 -3.34 34.87
C ALA A 32 22.13 -4.11 33.65
N GLY A 33 21.48 -5.24 33.35
CA GLY A 33 21.73 -5.99 32.13
C GLY A 33 21.43 -5.08 30.94
N ALA A 34 22.49 -4.68 30.23
CA ALA A 34 22.34 -4.04 28.95
C ALA A 34 21.62 -5.05 28.04
N VAL A 35 20.36 -4.75 27.71
CA VAL A 35 19.71 -5.44 26.60
C VAL A 35 20.44 -5.01 25.35
N ASP A 36 21.33 -5.88 24.87
CA ASP A 36 21.96 -5.70 23.57
C ASP A 36 20.85 -5.50 22.55
N ALA A 37 20.77 -4.28 22.01
CA ALA A 37 19.90 -3.96 20.90
C ALA A 37 20.48 -4.65 19.67
N ALA A 38 20.22 -5.95 19.56
CA ALA A 38 20.43 -6.76 18.38
C ALA A 38 19.53 -6.19 17.27
N GLY A 39 20.03 -5.14 16.63
CA GLY A 39 19.28 -4.32 15.71
C GLY A 39 18.73 -5.18 14.59
N SER A 40 17.40 -5.26 14.52
CA SER A 40 16.68 -5.75 13.36
C SER A 40 16.97 -4.81 12.20
N GLY A 41 18.06 -5.08 11.47
CA GLY A 41 18.46 -4.33 10.29
C GLY A 41 17.40 -4.50 9.21
N GLN A 42 16.44 -3.58 9.17
CA GLN A 42 15.30 -3.56 8.27
C GLN A 42 15.26 -2.20 7.57
N SER A 43 16.05 -2.10 6.50
CA SER A 43 15.83 -1.22 5.34
C SER A 43 15.45 0.27 5.56
N GLU A 44 16.01 0.95 6.56
CA GLU A 44 15.97 2.44 6.57
C GLU A 44 16.66 3.03 5.32
N ASP A 45 17.60 2.31 4.70
CA ASP A 45 18.31 2.67 3.46
C ASP A 45 17.44 2.77 2.19
N LEU A 46 16.19 2.31 2.21
CA LEU A 46 15.29 2.30 1.04
C LEU A 46 14.23 3.41 1.05
N VAL A 47 14.17 4.26 2.08
CA VAL A 47 13.21 5.38 2.14
C VAL A 47 13.71 6.54 1.27
N LEU A 48 12.99 6.83 0.18
CA LEU A 48 13.37 7.82 -0.82
C LEU A 48 12.71 9.17 -0.55
N ASP A 49 13.50 10.18 -0.20
CA ASP A 49 13.04 11.56 -0.09
C ASP A 49 12.58 12.13 -1.45
N GLY A 50 11.47 12.86 -1.43
CA GLY A 50 10.86 13.37 -2.65
C GLY A 50 10.01 14.63 -2.49
N ARG A 51 9.71 15.24 -3.64
CA ARG A 51 8.76 16.36 -3.75
C ARG A 51 7.62 16.02 -4.70
N VAL A 52 6.38 16.05 -4.22
CA VAL A 52 5.18 15.84 -5.05
C VAL A 52 5.15 16.88 -6.17
N MET A 53 5.08 16.39 -7.41
CA MET A 53 4.88 17.20 -8.61
C MET A 53 3.40 17.41 -8.89
N ARG A 54 2.59 16.34 -8.78
CA ARG A 54 1.12 16.39 -8.90
C ARG A 54 0.47 15.10 -8.37
N VAL A 55 -0.76 15.22 -7.90
CA VAL A 55 -1.64 14.07 -7.63
C VAL A 55 -2.47 13.79 -8.89
N ILE A 56 -2.57 12.51 -9.29
CA ILE A 56 -3.33 12.06 -10.47
C ILE A 56 -4.78 11.77 -10.09
N ASP A 57 -4.98 10.92 -9.08
CA ASP A 57 -6.28 10.43 -8.60
C ASP A 57 -6.24 10.23 -7.06
N GLY A 58 -6.96 9.26 -6.50
CA GLY A 58 -6.99 9.02 -5.05
C GLY A 58 -5.82 8.19 -4.51
N ASP A 59 -5.13 7.40 -5.35
CA ASP A 59 -4.06 6.50 -4.94
C ASP A 59 -2.81 6.54 -5.83
N THR A 60 -2.80 7.38 -6.87
CA THR A 60 -1.66 7.58 -7.77
C THR A 60 -1.22 9.05 -7.80
N LEU A 61 0.09 9.27 -7.70
CA LEU A 61 0.72 10.60 -7.76
C LEU A 61 2.08 10.54 -8.49
N GLU A 62 2.61 11.69 -8.88
CA GLU A 62 3.96 11.83 -9.41
C GLU A 62 4.83 12.66 -8.46
N VAL A 63 6.01 12.13 -8.15
CA VAL A 63 6.96 12.64 -7.15
C VAL A 63 8.33 12.78 -7.81
N ARG A 64 9.01 13.90 -7.59
CA ARG A 64 10.42 14.06 -7.94
C ARG A 64 11.29 13.52 -6.82
N LEU A 65 11.94 12.40 -7.08
CA LEU A 65 12.99 11.79 -6.26
C LEU A 65 14.37 12.31 -6.72
N GLY A 66 15.43 11.95 -6.00
CA GLY A 66 16.82 12.24 -6.42
C GLY A 66 17.20 11.61 -7.77
N SER A 67 16.58 10.48 -8.12
CA SER A 67 16.76 9.77 -9.40
C SER A 67 15.96 10.37 -10.57
N GLY A 68 14.92 11.17 -10.32
CA GLY A 68 14.06 11.72 -11.37
C GLY A 68 12.57 11.80 -10.99
N PRO A 69 11.68 12.05 -11.98
CA PRO A 69 10.23 12.08 -11.78
C PRO A 69 9.62 10.67 -11.84
N GLU A 70 9.22 10.15 -10.69
CA GLU A 70 8.65 8.81 -10.51
C GLU A 70 7.12 8.86 -10.33
N ARG A 71 6.40 7.80 -10.71
CA ARG A 71 4.94 7.68 -10.52
C ARG A 71 4.63 6.67 -9.43
N ILE A 72 4.22 7.17 -8.28
CA ILE A 72 3.89 6.37 -7.11
C ILE A 72 2.46 5.83 -7.22
N ARG A 73 2.28 4.54 -6.96
CA ARG A 73 1.00 3.92 -6.60
C ARG A 73 1.03 3.57 -5.11
N LEU A 74 0.10 4.11 -4.34
CA LEU A 74 -0.01 3.84 -2.92
C LEU A 74 -0.34 2.35 -2.69
N TYR A 75 0.52 1.67 -1.93
CA TYR A 75 0.38 0.28 -1.51
C TYR A 75 -0.88 0.02 -0.68
N GLY A 76 -1.39 -1.21 -0.73
CA GLY A 76 -2.41 -1.76 0.18
C GLY A 76 -3.83 -1.17 0.02
N ILE A 77 -4.01 -0.13 -0.80
CA ILE A 77 -5.29 0.57 -0.98
C ILE A 77 -5.79 0.58 -2.44
N ASP A 78 -7.10 0.75 -2.61
CA ASP A 78 -7.74 1.03 -3.90
C ASP A 78 -8.83 2.09 -3.67
N THR A 79 -8.67 3.26 -4.29
CA THR A 79 -9.62 4.37 -4.14
C THR A 79 -10.72 4.31 -5.19
N PRO A 80 -11.92 4.84 -4.92
CA PRO A 80 -12.96 4.90 -5.94
C PRO A 80 -12.49 5.72 -7.15
N GLU A 81 -12.70 5.18 -8.36
CA GLU A 81 -12.38 5.85 -9.62
C GLU A 81 -12.90 7.29 -9.66
N ALA A 82 -12.23 8.22 -10.35
CA ALA A 82 -12.59 9.66 -10.35
C ALA A 82 -14.00 10.00 -10.91
N ARG A 83 -14.74 9.02 -11.43
CA ARG A 83 -16.16 9.09 -11.85
C ARG A 83 -17.12 8.24 -10.99
N ALA A 84 -16.60 7.42 -10.08
CA ALA A 84 -17.38 6.66 -9.09
C ALA A 84 -17.75 7.54 -7.87
N PRO A 85 -18.74 7.15 -7.05
CA PRO A 85 -19.00 7.79 -5.77
C PRO A 85 -17.74 7.83 -4.89
N GLY A 86 -17.43 8.98 -4.29
CA GLY A 86 -16.27 9.13 -3.39
C GLY A 86 -14.92 9.36 -4.08
N GLY A 87 -14.79 9.19 -5.40
CA GLY A 87 -13.49 9.24 -6.07
C GLY A 87 -12.90 10.64 -6.24
N ARG A 88 -13.76 11.65 -6.39
CA ARG A 88 -13.34 13.07 -6.38
C ARG A 88 -12.90 13.50 -4.98
N GLU A 89 -13.57 12.97 -3.97
CA GLU A 89 -13.35 13.22 -2.56
C GLU A 89 -12.03 12.58 -2.10
N ALA A 90 -11.74 11.35 -2.56
CA ALA A 90 -10.46 10.66 -2.35
C ALA A 90 -9.29 11.40 -3.03
N THR A 91 -9.46 11.80 -4.29
CA THR A 91 -8.47 12.63 -5.02
C THR A 91 -8.17 13.95 -4.29
N GLN A 92 -9.19 14.57 -3.68
CA GLN A 92 -9.02 15.77 -2.87
C GLN A 92 -8.37 15.48 -1.50
N ALA A 93 -8.65 14.32 -0.90
CA ALA A 93 -8.02 13.90 0.35
C ALA A 93 -6.51 13.72 0.18
N LEU A 94 -6.07 12.95 -0.82
CA LEU A 94 -4.64 12.78 -1.12
C LEU A 94 -3.97 14.15 -1.37
N LYS A 95 -4.61 15.05 -2.14
CA LYS A 95 -4.12 16.43 -2.36
C LYS A 95 -3.99 17.26 -1.09
N ARG A 96 -4.87 17.09 -0.09
CA ARG A 96 -4.75 17.77 1.22
C ARG A 96 -3.62 17.17 2.05
N LEU A 97 -3.51 15.84 2.11
CA LEU A 97 -2.51 15.14 2.91
C LEU A 97 -1.09 15.49 2.46
N VAL A 98 -0.84 15.56 1.14
CA VAL A 98 0.49 15.88 0.58
C VAL A 98 0.70 17.37 0.27
N ALA A 99 -0.16 18.27 0.78
CA ALA A 99 -0.15 19.69 0.41
C ALA A 99 1.16 20.43 0.76
N ALA A 100 1.93 19.94 1.74
CA ALA A 100 3.27 20.46 2.07
C ALA A 100 4.32 20.15 0.99
N GLY A 101 4.03 19.25 0.05
CA GLY A 101 4.85 18.91 -1.10
C GLY A 101 6.06 18.01 -0.80
N ALA A 102 6.66 18.11 0.38
CA ALA A 102 7.70 17.17 0.83
C ALA A 102 7.08 15.84 1.28
N VAL A 103 7.65 14.73 0.82
CA VAL A 103 7.21 13.36 1.10
C VAL A 103 8.41 12.43 1.21
N ALA A 104 8.29 11.39 2.03
CA ALA A 104 9.17 10.23 2.01
C ALA A 104 8.41 9.04 1.39
N VAL A 105 9.07 8.33 0.47
CA VAL A 105 8.50 7.20 -0.30
C VAL A 105 9.20 5.92 0.14
N ALA A 106 8.48 4.98 0.76
CA ALA A 106 9.01 3.68 1.16
C ALA A 106 8.52 2.59 0.18
N PRO A 107 9.39 2.07 -0.72
CA PRO A 107 9.06 0.93 -1.58
C PRO A 107 8.76 -0.32 -0.76
N VAL A 108 7.90 -1.21 -1.28
CA VAL A 108 7.42 -2.38 -0.53
C VAL A 108 8.11 -3.71 -0.87
N SER A 109 9.06 -3.71 -1.81
CA SER A 109 9.83 -4.89 -2.25
C SER A 109 11.02 -4.50 -3.13
N ASP A 110 11.90 -5.45 -3.46
CA ASP A 110 13.11 -5.21 -4.28
C ASP A 110 12.81 -4.92 -5.77
N ASP A 111 11.78 -5.53 -6.36
CA ASP A 111 11.11 -5.05 -7.59
C ASP A 111 9.74 -4.48 -7.21
N PRO A 112 9.65 -3.20 -6.81
CA PRO A 112 8.41 -2.58 -6.35
C PRO A 112 7.57 -2.01 -7.50
N TYR A 113 7.74 -2.47 -8.75
CA TYR A 113 7.07 -1.87 -9.91
C TYR A 113 5.86 -2.68 -10.38
N ASP A 114 4.72 -2.01 -10.59
CA ASP A 114 3.57 -2.64 -11.23
C ASP A 114 3.71 -2.74 -12.77
N ALA A 115 2.82 -3.49 -13.41
CA ALA A 115 2.81 -3.67 -14.87
C ALA A 115 2.47 -2.39 -15.68
N TYR A 116 2.33 -1.23 -15.03
CA TYR A 116 2.16 0.07 -15.64
C TYR A 116 3.39 0.99 -15.43
N ASP A 117 4.52 0.45 -14.94
CA ASP A 117 5.75 1.19 -14.64
C ASP A 117 5.46 2.29 -13.59
N ARG A 118 4.84 1.87 -12.47
CA ARG A 118 4.59 2.67 -11.26
C ARG A 118 5.26 2.05 -10.04
N LEU A 119 5.97 2.87 -9.27
CA LEU A 119 6.55 2.50 -7.97
C LEU A 119 5.44 2.28 -6.92
N ILE A 120 5.30 1.05 -6.43
CA ILE A 120 4.41 0.65 -5.34
C ILE A 120 5.08 1.01 -4.01
N ALA A 121 4.45 1.90 -3.24
CA ALA A 121 5.05 2.41 -2.01
C ALA A 121 4.04 2.76 -0.91
N VAL A 122 4.52 2.79 0.34
CA VAL A 122 3.89 3.55 1.42
C VAL A 122 4.43 4.98 1.38
N LEU A 123 3.55 5.96 1.46
CA LEU A 123 3.91 7.38 1.38
C LEU A 123 3.76 8.05 2.75
N TYR A 124 4.79 8.78 3.17
CA TYR A 124 4.82 9.49 4.45
C TYR A 124 4.94 11.00 4.27
N VAL A 125 4.21 11.75 5.10
CA VAL A 125 4.35 13.20 5.26
C VAL A 125 4.80 13.46 6.70
N GLY A 126 6.11 13.63 6.89
CA GLY A 126 6.70 13.57 8.24
C GLY A 126 6.46 12.19 8.86
N ARG A 127 5.66 12.14 9.94
CA ARG A 127 5.27 10.87 10.61
C ARG A 127 3.91 10.31 10.17
N LEU A 128 3.21 10.98 9.25
CA LEU A 128 1.87 10.57 8.82
C LEU A 128 1.94 9.58 7.66
N ASN A 129 1.54 8.32 7.89
CA ASN A 129 1.29 7.35 6.81
C ASN A 129 0.04 7.76 6.01
N VAL A 130 0.23 8.16 4.76
CA VAL A 130 -0.84 8.65 3.88
C VAL A 130 -1.77 7.53 3.43
N ASN A 131 -1.25 6.31 3.23
CA ASN A 131 -2.02 5.13 2.82
C ASN A 131 -3.04 4.77 3.91
N GLU A 132 -2.58 4.70 5.17
CA GLU A 132 -3.43 4.49 6.35
C GLU A 132 -4.44 5.63 6.54
N GLN A 133 -4.01 6.89 6.41
CA GLN A 133 -4.90 8.03 6.63
C GLN A 133 -6.06 8.07 5.62
N LEU A 134 -5.82 7.68 4.36
CA LEU A 134 -6.88 7.52 3.36
C LEU A 134 -7.90 6.42 3.72
N LEU A 135 -7.50 5.35 4.42
CA LEU A 135 -8.43 4.38 4.98
C LEU A 135 -9.17 4.95 6.19
N ALA A 136 -8.44 5.57 7.12
CA ALA A 136 -8.96 6.13 8.37
C ALA A 136 -10.04 7.20 8.15
N ASP A 137 -9.92 8.00 7.09
CA ASP A 137 -10.91 9.00 6.66
C ASP A 137 -12.02 8.44 5.75
N GLY A 138 -11.95 7.16 5.37
CA GLY A 138 -12.93 6.50 4.52
C GLY A 138 -12.85 6.90 3.04
N HIS A 139 -11.67 7.24 2.55
CA HIS A 139 -11.42 7.59 1.14
C HIS A 139 -10.91 6.43 0.28
N ALA A 140 -10.50 5.32 0.89
CA ALA A 140 -10.01 4.12 0.21
C ALA A 140 -10.70 2.83 0.69
N TRP A 141 -10.58 1.79 -0.13
CA TRP A 141 -10.81 0.39 0.26
C TRP A 141 -9.48 -0.27 0.59
N ALA A 142 -9.47 -1.17 1.57
CA ALA A 142 -8.30 -2.03 1.81
C ALA A 142 -8.22 -3.06 0.67
N TYR A 143 -7.10 -3.14 -0.06
CA TYR A 143 -7.02 -3.89 -1.32
C TYR A 143 -6.53 -5.32 -1.10
N ARG A 144 -7.42 -6.18 -0.58
CA ARG A 144 -7.18 -7.58 -0.17
C ARG A 144 -6.22 -8.39 -1.07
N ARG A 145 -6.25 -8.18 -2.39
CA ARG A 145 -5.38 -8.87 -3.37
C ARG A 145 -3.88 -8.64 -3.15
N TYR A 146 -3.51 -7.51 -2.55
CA TYR A 146 -2.13 -7.07 -2.36
C TYR A 146 -1.74 -6.93 -0.88
N LEU A 147 -2.59 -7.40 0.05
CA LEU A 147 -2.30 -7.46 1.48
C LEU A 147 -1.81 -8.86 1.89
N GLY A 148 -0.98 -8.93 2.91
CA GLY A 148 -0.16 -10.09 3.27
C GLY A 148 1.23 -10.06 2.64
N GLN A 149 1.75 -8.87 2.34
CA GLN A 149 3.11 -8.68 1.82
C GLN A 149 4.02 -7.94 2.81
N MET A 150 3.46 -7.23 3.80
CA MET A 150 4.23 -6.56 4.86
C MET A 150 3.66 -6.84 6.25
N ASP A 151 4.54 -6.78 7.24
CA ASP A 151 4.14 -6.79 8.65
C ASP A 151 3.24 -5.59 8.96
N GLY A 152 2.11 -5.84 9.63
CA GLY A 152 1.12 -4.83 9.97
C GLY A 152 -0.01 -4.64 8.95
N ASP A 153 -0.05 -5.37 7.83
CA ASP A 153 -1.14 -5.29 6.83
C ASP A 153 -2.56 -5.47 7.41
N THR A 154 -2.69 -6.18 8.54
CA THR A 154 -3.96 -6.33 9.28
C THR A 154 -4.60 -4.97 9.64
N ARG A 155 -3.77 -3.97 9.91
CA ARG A 155 -4.16 -2.59 10.22
C ARG A 155 -4.96 -1.93 9.10
N TYR A 156 -4.75 -2.32 7.84
CA TYR A 156 -5.52 -1.80 6.71
C TYR A 156 -7.00 -2.24 6.80
N CYS A 157 -7.26 -3.48 7.24
CA CYS A 157 -8.61 -3.98 7.51
C CYS A 157 -9.27 -3.26 8.70
N GLU A 158 -8.51 -3.01 9.77
CA GLU A 158 -8.99 -2.34 10.99
C GLU A 158 -9.38 -0.88 10.74
N LEU A 159 -8.56 -0.15 9.97
CA LEU A 159 -8.82 1.25 9.61
C LEU A 159 -10.04 1.39 8.70
N GLU A 160 -10.17 0.49 7.71
CA GLU A 160 -11.35 0.45 6.83
C GLU A 160 -12.64 0.19 7.64
N ALA A 161 -12.64 -0.83 8.50
CA ALA A 161 -13.79 -1.15 9.34
C ALA A 161 -14.14 -0.03 10.33
N THR A 162 -13.12 0.62 10.92
CA THR A 162 -13.29 1.80 11.78
C THR A 162 -13.94 2.96 11.03
N ALA A 163 -13.50 3.23 9.80
CA ALA A 163 -14.06 4.27 8.95
C ALA A 163 -15.49 3.95 8.49
N ARG A 164 -15.79 2.67 8.19
CA ARG A 164 -17.14 2.17 7.89
C ARG A 164 -18.10 2.39 9.07
N ALA A 165 -17.73 1.92 10.25
CA ALA A 165 -18.51 2.09 11.47
C ALA A 165 -18.71 3.57 11.85
N GLY A 166 -17.67 4.39 11.68
CA GLY A 166 -17.72 5.84 11.87
C GLY A 166 -18.36 6.64 10.74
N ARG A 167 -18.90 5.98 9.69
CA ARG A 167 -19.53 6.59 8.51
C ARG A 167 -18.71 7.71 7.85
N ARG A 168 -17.38 7.55 7.79
CA ARG A 168 -16.44 8.55 7.26
C ARG A 168 -16.33 8.46 5.73
N GLY A 169 -16.04 9.57 5.06
CA GLY A 169 -15.76 9.61 3.63
C GLY A 169 -16.85 8.93 2.77
N LEU A 170 -16.46 7.93 1.96
CA LEU A 170 -17.35 7.08 1.17
C LEU A 170 -18.46 6.43 2.01
N TRP A 171 -18.13 6.01 3.23
CA TRP A 171 -19.02 5.30 4.15
C TRP A 171 -20.11 6.20 4.78
N SER A 172 -20.07 7.51 4.51
CA SER A 172 -21.20 8.41 4.82
C SER A 172 -22.41 8.14 3.92
N LEU A 173 -22.18 7.70 2.68
CA LEU A 173 -23.20 7.46 1.65
C LEU A 173 -24.09 6.24 1.98
N PRO A 174 -25.26 6.11 1.34
CA PRO A 174 -26.04 4.86 1.33
C PRO A 174 -25.21 3.67 0.81
N HIS A 175 -25.46 2.48 1.36
CA HIS A 175 -24.66 1.27 1.10
C HIS A 175 -24.61 0.87 -0.38
N GLU A 176 -25.65 1.18 -1.15
CA GLU A 176 -25.77 0.92 -2.59
C GLU A 176 -24.74 1.73 -3.41
N ARG A 177 -24.11 2.74 -2.78
CA ARG A 177 -23.04 3.56 -3.35
C ARG A 177 -21.64 3.04 -3.00
N TRP A 178 -21.52 2.08 -2.08
CA TRP A 178 -20.27 1.48 -1.63
C TRP A 178 -19.80 0.43 -2.65
N VAL A 179 -19.50 0.87 -3.88
CA VAL A 179 -19.01 -0.02 -4.94
C VAL A 179 -17.48 -0.10 -4.87
N PRO A 180 -16.88 -1.29 -4.67
CA PRO A 180 -15.43 -1.42 -4.68
C PRO A 180 -14.84 -1.11 -6.06
N PRO A 181 -13.62 -0.55 -6.17
CA PRO A 181 -13.18 0.05 -7.43
C PRO A 181 -12.89 -1.01 -8.50
N TRP A 182 -12.41 -2.20 -8.14
CA TRP A 182 -12.30 -3.33 -9.07
C TRP A 182 -13.67 -3.78 -9.63
N ILE A 183 -14.71 -3.82 -8.80
CA ILE A 183 -16.10 -4.10 -9.24
C ILE A 183 -16.62 -2.98 -10.15
N TRP A 184 -16.33 -1.72 -9.84
CA TRP A 184 -16.68 -0.60 -10.73
C TRP A 184 -15.98 -0.74 -12.09
N ARG A 185 -14.67 -1.01 -12.10
CA ARG A 185 -13.87 -1.25 -13.32
C ARG A 185 -14.39 -2.43 -14.15
N GLU A 186 -14.94 -3.47 -13.53
CA GLU A 186 -15.58 -4.60 -14.24
C GLU A 186 -16.96 -4.25 -14.79
N ARG A 187 -17.84 -3.58 -14.03
CA ARG A 187 -19.17 -3.14 -14.49
C ARG A 187 -19.10 -2.25 -15.74
N GLN A 188 -18.11 -1.36 -15.80
CA GLN A 188 -17.90 -0.48 -16.97
C GLN A 188 -17.39 -1.23 -18.22
N LYS A 189 -16.75 -2.39 -18.08
CA LYS A 189 -16.30 -3.24 -19.19
C LYS A 189 -17.39 -4.20 -19.68
N ALA A 190 -18.16 -4.75 -18.75
CA ALA A 190 -19.08 -5.86 -19.01
C ALA A 190 -20.50 -5.41 -19.40
N GLY A 191 -20.81 -4.12 -19.29
CA GLY A 191 -22.11 -3.55 -19.62
C GLY A 191 -23.17 -3.75 -18.52
N LEU A 192 -24.30 -3.05 -18.67
CA LEU A 192 -25.41 -3.06 -17.71
C LEU A 192 -26.22 -4.37 -17.80
N GLY A 193 -25.70 -5.43 -17.18
CA GLY A 193 -26.40 -6.72 -17.04
C GLY A 193 -25.49 -7.93 -16.83
N ALA A 194 -24.20 -7.84 -17.17
CA ALA A 194 -23.27 -8.95 -16.99
C ALA A 194 -22.89 -9.17 -15.52
N ARG A 195 -22.74 -10.45 -15.13
CA ARG A 195 -22.33 -10.84 -13.77
C ARG A 195 -20.84 -10.54 -13.57
N VAL A 196 -20.54 -9.66 -12.63
CA VAL A 196 -19.19 -9.39 -12.12
C VAL A 196 -18.63 -10.65 -11.42
N PRO A 197 -17.50 -11.22 -11.86
CA PRO A 197 -16.88 -12.38 -11.20
C PRO A 197 -16.06 -12.03 -9.94
N SER A 198 -15.56 -10.79 -9.81
CA SER A 198 -14.79 -10.38 -8.63
C SER A 198 -15.61 -10.43 -7.32
N LYS A 199 -14.97 -10.83 -6.22
CA LYS A 199 -15.57 -10.80 -4.87
C LYS A 199 -15.90 -9.36 -4.46
N ASP A 200 -17.06 -9.19 -3.85
CA ASP A 200 -17.48 -7.96 -3.19
C ASP A 200 -17.09 -8.01 -1.71
N TYR A 201 -16.51 -6.93 -1.20
CA TYR A 201 -16.06 -6.78 0.19
C TYR A 201 -16.84 -5.70 0.96
N SER A 202 -17.93 -5.16 0.39
CA SER A 202 -18.79 -4.14 1.02
C SER A 202 -19.37 -4.58 2.38
N LEU A 203 -19.72 -5.86 2.50
CA LEU A 203 -20.27 -6.49 3.71
C LEU A 203 -19.24 -7.30 4.52
N GLU A 204 -17.96 -7.30 4.14
CA GLU A 204 -16.91 -8.05 4.83
C GLU A 204 -16.50 -7.40 6.17
N THR A 205 -16.25 -8.21 7.22
CA THR A 205 -15.78 -7.72 8.52
C THR A 205 -14.26 -7.50 8.55
N ALA A 206 -13.76 -6.79 9.56
CA ALA A 206 -12.31 -6.69 9.81
C ALA A 206 -11.71 -8.09 10.05
N GLN A 207 -12.41 -8.94 10.80
CA GLN A 207 -11.97 -10.29 11.14
C GLN A 207 -11.86 -11.19 9.90
N ASP A 208 -12.81 -11.12 8.97
CA ASP A 208 -12.74 -11.87 7.70
C ASP A 208 -11.56 -11.39 6.82
N CYS A 209 -11.37 -10.08 6.75
CA CYS A 209 -10.27 -9.45 6.00
C CYS A 209 -8.90 -9.86 6.57
N ILE A 210 -8.73 -9.76 7.91
CA ILE A 210 -7.53 -10.20 8.63
C ILE A 210 -7.32 -11.71 8.48
N ALA A 211 -8.38 -12.51 8.55
CA ALA A 211 -8.29 -13.97 8.40
C ALA A 211 -8.03 -14.42 6.95
N ALA A 212 -8.08 -13.52 5.96
CA ALA A 212 -7.71 -13.78 4.56
C ALA A 212 -6.27 -13.33 4.23
N ILE A 213 -5.69 -12.40 4.99
CA ILE A 213 -4.27 -12.04 4.92
C ILE A 213 -3.41 -13.30 5.16
N GLY A 214 -2.36 -13.48 4.36
CA GLY A 214 -1.50 -14.67 4.38
C GLY A 214 -2.10 -15.93 3.73
N LYS A 215 -3.40 -15.96 3.39
CA LYS A 215 -4.04 -17.07 2.64
C LYS A 215 -4.20 -16.77 1.15
N SER A 216 -3.96 -15.53 0.73
CA SER A 216 -4.14 -15.01 -0.63
C SER A 216 -3.18 -15.59 -1.69
N HIS A 217 -2.09 -16.25 -1.27
CA HIS A 217 -1.13 -16.89 -2.18
C HIS A 217 -1.51 -18.32 -2.61
N GLU A 218 -2.42 -18.99 -1.89
CA GLU A 218 -2.83 -20.37 -2.16
C GLU A 218 -3.92 -20.44 -3.26
N GLN A 219 -3.64 -19.94 -4.46
CA GLN A 219 -4.49 -20.23 -5.63
C GLN A 219 -4.24 -21.66 -6.12
N PRO A 220 -5.27 -22.54 -6.23
CA PRO A 220 -5.05 -23.94 -6.58
C PRO A 220 -4.37 -24.13 -7.94
N SER A 221 -3.30 -24.92 -7.97
CA SER A 221 -2.62 -25.35 -9.19
C SER A 221 -3.48 -26.39 -9.95
N ALA A 222 -4.54 -25.92 -10.60
CA ALA A 222 -5.45 -26.73 -11.41
C ALA A 222 -4.78 -27.17 -12.71
N SER A 223 -3.91 -28.18 -12.62
CA SER A 223 -3.27 -28.85 -13.76
C SER A 223 -4.31 -29.67 -14.56
N ALA A 224 -5.07 -29.00 -15.42
CA ALA A 224 -6.02 -29.61 -16.34
C ALA A 224 -5.39 -29.70 -17.75
N SER A 225 -4.57 -30.74 -17.96
CA SER A 225 -4.03 -31.07 -19.28
C SER A 225 -5.16 -31.34 -20.27
N SER A 226 -5.21 -30.59 -21.37
CA SER A 226 -6.12 -30.81 -22.49
C SER A 226 -5.37 -30.58 -23.82
N PRO A 227 -5.64 -31.35 -24.88
CA PRO A 227 -4.74 -31.43 -26.03
C PRO A 227 -4.74 -30.15 -26.87
N GLY A 228 -3.60 -29.90 -27.55
CA GLY A 228 -3.30 -28.62 -28.16
C GLY A 228 -4.06 -28.31 -29.45
N VAL A 229 -4.24 -27.01 -29.68
CA VAL A 229 -4.48 -26.40 -31.00
C VAL A 229 -3.25 -25.54 -31.31
N ALA A 230 -2.67 -25.68 -32.50
CA ALA A 230 -1.47 -24.97 -32.89
C ALA A 230 -1.81 -23.60 -33.52
N GLU A 231 -1.75 -22.54 -32.72
CA GLU A 231 -1.79 -21.15 -33.20
C GLU A 231 -0.38 -20.69 -33.65
N PRO A 232 -0.25 -19.91 -34.74
CA PRO A 232 1.04 -19.52 -35.30
C PRO A 232 1.68 -18.30 -34.59
N GLY A 233 3.02 -18.25 -34.56
CA GLY A 233 3.78 -17.01 -34.24
C GLY A 233 4.58 -17.00 -32.94
N ASN A 234 4.80 -18.13 -32.28
CA ASN A 234 5.58 -18.18 -31.04
C ASN A 234 7.10 -18.10 -31.27
N ASP A 235 7.66 -16.89 -31.31
CA ASP A 235 9.13 -16.63 -31.37
C ASP A 235 9.83 -16.83 -29.99
N HIS A 236 9.13 -17.39 -29.01
CA HIS A 236 9.66 -17.71 -27.68
C HIS A 236 10.65 -18.89 -27.75
N ARG A 237 11.94 -18.59 -27.87
CA ARG A 237 13.01 -19.58 -27.73
C ARG A 237 13.06 -20.09 -26.29
N ALA A 238 13.25 -21.40 -26.10
CA ALA A 238 13.36 -22.00 -24.78
C ALA A 238 14.61 -21.46 -24.04
N GLY A 239 14.45 -21.07 -22.77
CA GLY A 239 15.51 -20.42 -21.98
C GLY A 239 15.66 -18.91 -22.22
N CYS A 240 14.84 -18.30 -23.08
CA CYS A 240 14.79 -16.86 -23.28
C CYS A 240 13.57 -16.28 -22.56
N ASP A 241 13.56 -16.39 -21.24
CA ASP A 241 12.38 -16.13 -20.42
C ASP A 241 12.27 -14.65 -19.95
N ILE A 242 13.18 -13.75 -20.34
CA ILE A 242 13.10 -12.33 -19.92
C ILE A 242 12.11 -11.59 -20.82
N LYS A 243 11.05 -11.02 -20.23
CA LYS A 243 9.93 -10.39 -20.96
C LYS A 243 10.16 -8.90 -21.21
N GLY A 244 10.17 -8.46 -22.46
CA GLY A 244 10.23 -7.04 -22.84
C GLY A 244 8.91 -6.47 -23.38
N ASN A 245 8.21 -5.63 -22.61
CA ASN A 245 7.02 -4.86 -23.05
C ASN A 245 7.30 -3.37 -23.40
N ILE A 246 6.46 -2.78 -24.26
CA ILE A 246 6.54 -1.35 -24.61
C ILE A 246 5.37 -0.63 -23.94
N ASN A 247 5.65 0.20 -22.94
CA ASN A 247 4.59 0.91 -22.21
C ASN A 247 3.91 1.98 -23.08
N SER A 248 2.83 2.59 -22.58
CA SER A 248 2.03 3.59 -23.32
C SER A 248 2.76 4.91 -23.63
N LYS A 249 3.96 5.12 -23.09
CA LYS A 249 4.86 6.23 -23.43
C LYS A 249 5.92 5.84 -24.47
N GLY A 250 5.96 4.59 -24.93
CA GLY A 250 6.98 4.06 -25.83
C GLY A 250 8.27 3.58 -25.12
N ALA A 251 8.32 3.56 -23.79
CA ALA A 251 9.49 3.06 -23.08
C ALA A 251 9.57 1.53 -23.16
N ARG A 252 10.78 1.03 -23.41
CA ARG A 252 11.14 -0.39 -23.57
C ARG A 252 11.63 -0.95 -22.25
N ILE A 253 10.84 -1.80 -21.59
CA ILE A 253 11.12 -2.29 -20.24
C ILE A 253 11.22 -3.82 -20.24
N TYR A 254 12.30 -4.36 -19.69
CA TYR A 254 12.50 -5.81 -19.54
C TYR A 254 12.20 -6.25 -18.10
N HIS A 255 11.61 -7.43 -17.95
CA HIS A 255 11.19 -8.02 -16.68
C HIS A 255 11.81 -9.42 -16.54
N LEU A 256 12.52 -9.65 -15.44
CA LEU A 256 13.17 -10.92 -15.13
C LEU A 256 12.15 -11.96 -14.60
N PRO A 257 12.31 -13.26 -14.88
CA PRO A 257 11.56 -14.31 -14.22
C PRO A 257 11.61 -14.19 -12.69
N GLY A 258 10.45 -14.30 -12.04
CA GLY A 258 10.32 -14.23 -10.58
C GLY A 258 10.07 -12.83 -10.00
N THR A 259 10.20 -11.74 -10.77
CA THR A 259 9.88 -10.40 -10.25
C THR A 259 8.37 -10.15 -10.18
N SER A 260 7.94 -9.18 -9.35
CA SER A 260 6.51 -8.89 -9.10
C SER A 260 5.76 -8.53 -10.39
N SER A 261 6.43 -7.77 -11.26
CA SER A 261 5.95 -7.34 -12.56
C SER A 261 5.91 -8.46 -13.63
N TYR A 262 6.70 -9.53 -13.47
CA TYR A 262 6.91 -10.56 -14.49
C TYR A 262 5.65 -11.36 -14.83
N ALA A 263 4.88 -11.78 -13.82
CA ALA A 263 3.70 -12.62 -14.01
C ALA A 263 2.54 -11.86 -14.70
N ALA A 264 2.43 -10.56 -14.43
CA ALA A 264 1.43 -9.69 -15.04
C ALA A 264 1.79 -9.28 -16.47
N THR A 265 3.09 -9.15 -16.78
CA THR A 265 3.56 -8.77 -18.10
C THR A 265 3.20 -9.83 -19.16
N ARG A 266 2.53 -9.37 -20.21
CA ARG A 266 2.26 -10.11 -21.45
C ARG A 266 3.02 -9.41 -22.59
N ILE A 267 3.37 -10.18 -23.60
CA ILE A 267 4.15 -9.71 -24.76
C ILE A 267 3.25 -9.64 -25.98
N ASP A 268 3.15 -8.46 -26.58
CA ASP A 268 2.49 -8.21 -27.87
C ASP A 268 3.55 -8.01 -28.97
N THR A 269 3.91 -9.11 -29.64
CA THR A 269 4.93 -9.10 -30.70
C THR A 269 4.57 -8.20 -31.88
N SER A 270 3.27 -7.90 -32.10
CA SER A 270 2.84 -6.95 -33.14
C SER A 270 3.30 -5.51 -32.87
N ARG A 271 3.58 -5.18 -31.60
CA ARG A 271 4.07 -3.87 -31.15
C ARG A 271 5.59 -3.81 -31.04
N GLY A 272 6.31 -4.88 -31.40
CA GLY A 272 7.76 -4.99 -31.22
C GLY A 272 8.19 -5.32 -29.79
N GLU A 273 7.25 -5.76 -28.96
CA GLU A 273 7.53 -6.42 -27.67
C GLU A 273 8.10 -7.81 -27.94
N ARG A 274 9.02 -8.29 -27.11
CA ARG A 274 9.68 -9.58 -27.33
C ARG A 274 10.30 -10.16 -26.07
N TRP A 275 10.85 -11.35 -26.19
CA TRP A 275 11.66 -11.98 -25.15
C TRP A 275 13.15 -11.77 -25.37
N PHE A 276 13.93 -11.99 -24.30
CA PHE A 276 15.39 -11.93 -24.26
C PHE A 276 15.97 -13.12 -23.51
N CYS A 277 17.17 -13.52 -23.88
CA CYS A 277 17.94 -14.61 -23.26
C CYS A 277 18.92 -14.10 -22.19
N SER A 278 19.14 -12.78 -22.10
CA SER A 278 19.88 -12.15 -21.00
C SER A 278 19.51 -10.67 -20.81
N GLU A 279 19.77 -10.12 -19.62
CA GLU A 279 19.67 -8.67 -19.37
C GLU A 279 20.63 -7.85 -20.25
N GLN A 280 21.79 -8.41 -20.57
CA GLN A 280 22.78 -7.77 -21.42
C GLN A 280 22.26 -7.63 -22.86
N GLU A 281 21.56 -8.65 -23.38
CA GLU A 281 20.89 -8.61 -24.67
C GLU A 281 19.74 -7.58 -24.69
N ALA A 282 18.93 -7.54 -23.62
CA ALA A 282 17.89 -6.53 -23.46
C ALA A 282 18.48 -5.11 -23.50
N ARG A 283 19.49 -4.84 -22.66
CA ARG A 283 20.19 -3.54 -22.59
C ARG A 283 20.84 -3.17 -23.92
N ALA A 284 21.49 -4.12 -24.61
CA ALA A 284 22.05 -3.91 -25.94
C ALA A 284 20.99 -3.59 -27.02
N ALA A 285 19.76 -4.10 -26.86
CA ALA A 285 18.62 -3.77 -27.72
C ALA A 285 17.93 -2.43 -27.38
N GLY A 286 18.45 -1.66 -26.41
CA GLY A 286 17.85 -0.43 -25.93
C GLY A 286 16.64 -0.66 -25.02
N TRP A 287 16.67 -1.70 -24.19
CA TRP A 287 15.66 -2.02 -23.18
C TRP A 287 16.22 -1.83 -21.78
N ARG A 288 15.43 -1.21 -20.90
CA ARG A 288 15.84 -0.89 -19.52
C ARG A 288 15.13 -1.77 -18.47
N ALA A 289 15.65 -1.77 -17.25
CA ALA A 289 14.95 -2.36 -16.12
C ALA A 289 13.75 -1.48 -15.67
N PRO A 290 12.80 -1.98 -14.87
CA PRO A 290 11.83 -1.13 -14.16
C PRO A 290 12.55 -0.08 -13.29
N GLY A 291 11.92 1.06 -13.04
CA GLY A 291 12.45 2.13 -12.16
C GLY A 291 13.71 2.88 -12.62
N THR A 292 14.45 2.38 -13.61
CA THR A 292 15.58 3.12 -14.19
C THR A 292 15.06 4.24 -15.12
N GLY A 293 15.42 5.49 -14.84
CA GLY A 293 15.14 6.60 -15.75
C GLY A 293 16.00 6.56 -17.02
N PRO A 294 15.59 7.26 -18.10
CA PRO A 294 16.50 7.65 -19.19
C PRO A 294 17.42 8.81 -18.76
#